data_AF-A0A7X8GL30-F1
#
_entry.id   AF-A0A7X8GL30-F1
#
_cell.length_a   1.000
_cell.length_b   1.000
_cell.length_c   1.000
_cell.angle_alpha   90.00
_cell.angle_beta   90.00
_cell.angle_gamma   90.00
#
_symmetry.space_group_name_H-M   'P 1'
#
loop_
_entity.id
_entity.type
_entity.pdbx_description
1 polymer ?
#
loop_
_entity_poly.entity_id
_entity_poly.type
_entity_poly.pdbx_seq_one_letter_code
_entity_poly.pdbx_strand_id
1 'polypeptide(L)'
;MLAQQQRREAESENDKNSVCYGSQLHDIARRERRAYESERAELLDERGKLLQAHYAGAIPIDLLKTEQERISRRLAFLDVQIEAGDMEYDQAKAHLNDCLALAGNCYKLLTSVDDSLRRTANQAFFEKLYAQDDNRIEGQIGEPFNIFFDPEIQKLKLHPSLV
;
A
#
# COMPACT_ATOMS: atom_id res chain seq x y z
N MET A 1 7.90 -16.00 -34.49
CA MET A 1 8.87 -15.09 -33.84
C MET A 1 8.20 -13.82 -33.33
N LEU A 2 7.55 -13.01 -34.18
CA LEU A 2 6.87 -11.77 -33.78
C LEU A 2 5.87 -11.90 -32.61
N ALA A 3 5.02 -12.93 -32.62
CA ALA A 3 4.03 -13.15 -31.56
C ALA A 3 4.64 -13.52 -30.19
N GLN A 4 5.82 -14.15 -30.16
CA GLN A 4 6.53 -14.46 -28.90
C GLN A 4 7.28 -13.24 -28.35
N GLN A 5 7.72 -12.34 -29.23
CA GLN A 5 8.40 -11.11 -28.85
C GLN A 5 7.41 -10.10 -28.25
N GLN A 6 6.24 -9.95 -28.86
CA GLN A 6 5.17 -9.10 -28.35
C GLN A 6 4.61 -9.57 -26.99
N ARG A 7 4.52 -10.89 -26.75
CA ARG A 7 4.12 -11.43 -25.42
C ARG A 7 5.15 -11.13 -24.34
N ARG A 8 6.44 -11.29 -24.62
CA ARG A 8 7.52 -10.97 -23.67
C ARG A 8 7.62 -9.47 -23.35
N GLU A 9 7.36 -8.62 -24.34
CA GLU A 9 7.33 -7.17 -24.15
C GLU A 9 6.15 -6.76 -23.26
N ALA A 10 4.96 -7.29 -23.52
CA ALA A 10 3.76 -7.06 -22.71
C ALA A 10 3.89 -7.58 -21.27
N GLU A 11 4.49 -8.77 -21.07
CA GLU A 11 4.80 -9.31 -19.73
C GLU A 11 5.80 -8.41 -18.99
N SER A 12 6.86 -7.93 -19.66
CA SER A 12 7.84 -7.03 -19.02
C SER A 12 7.26 -5.66 -18.67
N GLU A 13 6.31 -5.18 -19.46
CA GLU A 13 5.66 -3.88 -19.26
C GLU A 13 4.60 -3.96 -18.16
N ASN A 14 3.93 -5.10 -18.03
CA ASN A 14 3.02 -5.40 -16.93
C ASN A 14 3.77 -5.51 -15.58
N ASP A 15 4.90 -6.23 -15.55
CA ASP A 15 5.77 -6.32 -14.38
C ASP A 15 6.29 -4.94 -13.95
N LYS A 16 6.70 -4.11 -14.91
CA LYS A 16 7.16 -2.73 -14.63
C LYS A 16 6.03 -1.85 -14.07
N ASN A 17 4.81 -1.97 -14.60
CA ASN A 17 3.66 -1.22 -14.10
C ASN A 17 3.28 -1.66 -12.68
N SER A 18 3.21 -2.96 -12.40
CA SER A 18 2.90 -3.48 -11.06
C SER A 18 3.89 -2.98 -9.99
N VAL A 19 5.20 -3.04 -10.30
CA VAL A 19 6.26 -2.51 -9.42
C VAL A 19 6.16 -0.99 -9.26
N CYS A 20 5.83 -0.27 -10.33
CA CYS A 20 5.64 1.19 -10.29
C CYS A 20 4.45 1.58 -9.40
N TYR A 21 3.31 0.88 -9.49
CA TYR A 21 2.13 1.18 -8.69
C TYR A 21 2.34 0.95 -7.19
N GLY A 22 2.99 -0.15 -6.81
CA GLY A 22 3.36 -0.38 -5.41
C GLY A 22 4.29 0.71 -4.86
N SER A 23 5.21 1.21 -5.69
CA SER A 23 6.10 2.32 -5.31
C SER A 23 5.37 3.65 -5.15
N GLN A 24 4.35 3.94 -5.98
CA GLN A 24 3.58 5.18 -5.92
C GLN A 24 2.75 5.30 -4.64
N LEU A 25 2.06 4.24 -4.23
CA LEU A 25 1.28 4.24 -2.99
C LEU A 25 2.19 4.42 -1.76
N HIS A 26 3.35 3.75 -1.75
CA HIS A 26 4.33 3.93 -0.69
C HIS A 26 4.87 5.37 -0.64
N ASP A 27 5.12 5.98 -1.80
CA ASP A 27 5.61 7.36 -1.89
C ASP A 27 4.57 8.37 -1.40
N ILE A 28 3.29 8.15 -1.68
CA ILE A 28 2.19 9.01 -1.17
C ILE A 28 2.14 8.94 0.35
N ALA A 29 2.04 7.74 0.92
CA ALA A 29 1.99 7.55 2.38
C ALA A 29 3.24 8.12 3.07
N ARG A 30 4.42 7.94 2.46
CA ARG A 30 5.68 8.52 2.97
C ARG A 30 5.67 10.05 2.92
N ARG A 31 5.11 10.66 1.88
CA ARG A 31 5.00 12.13 1.77
C ARG A 31 4.03 12.69 2.80
N GLU A 32 2.87 12.06 2.98
CA GLU A 32 1.89 12.46 3.99
C GLU A 32 2.48 12.38 5.41
N ARG A 33 3.16 11.27 5.72
CA ARG A 33 3.88 11.13 7.00
C ARG A 33 4.89 12.25 7.21
N ARG A 34 5.74 12.52 6.21
CA ARG A 34 6.74 13.61 6.31
C ARG A 34 6.09 14.97 6.52
N ALA A 35 4.93 15.21 5.92
CA ALA A 35 4.17 16.43 6.15
C ALA A 35 3.69 16.53 7.61
N TYR A 36 3.16 15.44 8.18
CA TYR A 36 2.76 15.39 9.59
C TYR A 36 3.94 15.58 10.54
N GLU A 37 5.08 14.94 10.27
CA GLU A 37 6.31 15.10 11.06
C GLU A 37 6.84 16.53 11.01
N SER A 38 6.81 17.18 9.83
CA SER A 38 7.20 18.59 9.67
C SER A 38 6.27 19.52 10.45
N GLU A 39 4.95 19.35 10.31
CA GLU A 39 3.98 20.17 11.02
C GLU A 39 4.12 20.00 12.54
N ARG A 40 4.34 18.77 13.01
CA ARG A 40 4.60 18.48 14.41
C ARG A 40 5.83 19.21 14.93
N ALA A 41 6.92 19.24 14.16
CA ALA A 41 8.13 19.96 14.52
C ALA A 41 7.90 21.48 14.58
N GLU A 42 7.16 22.03 13.61
CA GLU A 42 6.78 23.45 13.58
C GLU A 42 5.94 23.85 14.81
N LEU A 43 4.98 23.02 15.21
CA LEU A 43 4.17 23.26 16.40
C LEU A 43 4.97 23.21 17.70
N LEU A 44 5.98 22.34 17.79
CA LEU A 44 6.88 22.27 18.95
C LEU A 44 7.78 23.52 19.04
N ASP A 45 8.25 24.01 17.90
CA ASP A 45 9.00 25.27 17.82
C ASP A 45 8.11 26.48 18.18
N GLU A 46 6.88 26.52 17.65
CA GLU A 46 5.88 27.54 18.01
C GLU A 46 5.63 27.57 19.52
N ARG A 47 5.48 26.40 20.14
CA ARG A 47 5.32 26.25 21.60
C ARG A 47 6.46 26.91 22.37
N GLY A 48 7.69 26.74 21.92
CA GLY A 48 8.88 27.36 22.51
C GLY A 48 8.91 28.88 22.33
N LYS A 49 8.57 29.37 21.14
CA LYS A 49 8.48 30.81 20.83
C LYS A 49 7.41 31.50 21.67
N LEU A 50 6.24 30.90 21.84
CA LEU A 50 5.18 31.44 22.70
C LEU A 50 5.63 31.55 24.16
N LEU A 51 6.37 30.54 24.67
CA LEU A 51 6.92 30.60 26.01
C LEU A 51 7.94 31.74 26.17
N GLN A 52 8.84 31.91 25.20
CA GLN A 52 9.79 33.03 25.18
C GLN A 52 9.08 34.39 25.13
N ALA A 53 8.05 34.52 24.29
CA ALA A 53 7.26 35.75 24.20
C ALA A 53 6.55 36.07 25.52
N HIS A 54 6.06 35.05 26.23
CA HIS A 54 5.46 35.24 27.55
C HIS A 54 6.50 35.70 28.58
N TYR A 55 7.69 35.10 28.60
CA TYR A 55 8.78 35.55 29.47
C TYR A 55 9.26 36.97 29.15
N ALA A 56 9.20 37.38 27.88
CA ALA A 56 9.49 38.75 27.47
C ALA A 56 8.34 39.74 27.79
N GLY A 57 7.23 39.27 28.38
CA GLY A 57 6.05 40.10 28.67
C GLY A 57 5.28 40.52 27.42
N ALA A 58 5.57 39.94 26.25
CA ALA A 58 4.92 40.28 24.99
C ALA A 58 3.51 39.70 24.85
N ILE A 59 3.19 38.63 25.59
CA ILE A 59 1.85 38.02 25.60
C ILE A 59 1.36 37.70 27.02
N PRO A 60 0.06 37.89 27.30
CA PRO A 60 -0.54 37.55 28.59
C PRO A 60 -0.71 36.03 28.75
N ILE A 61 -0.81 35.57 29.99
CA ILE A 61 -0.91 34.15 30.34
C ILE A 61 -2.16 33.47 29.76
N ASP A 62 -3.27 34.20 29.63
CA ASP A 62 -4.53 33.63 29.10
C ASP A 62 -4.44 33.34 27.59
N LEU A 63 -3.75 34.21 26.84
CA LEU A 63 -3.47 33.98 25.43
C LEU A 63 -2.51 32.80 25.26
N LEU A 64 -1.46 32.72 26.08
CA LEU A 64 -0.54 31.59 26.07
C LEU A 64 -1.29 30.27 26.31
N LYS A 65 -2.20 30.21 27.28
CA LYS A 65 -3.01 29.00 27.53
C LYS A 65 -3.85 28.60 26.32
N THR A 66 -4.53 29.57 25.70
CA THR A 66 -5.37 29.33 24.52
C THR A 66 -4.56 28.72 23.38
N GLU A 67 -3.38 29.27 23.10
CA GLU A 67 -2.50 28.75 22.05
C GLU A 67 -1.88 27.40 22.42
N GLN A 68 -1.49 27.19 23.67
CA GLN A 68 -0.99 25.90 24.14
C GLN A 68 -2.06 24.80 24.02
N GLU A 69 -3.33 25.10 24.26
CA GLU A 69 -4.44 24.16 24.04
C GLU A 69 -4.67 23.86 22.56
N ARG A 70 -4.57 24.87 21.68
CA ARG A 70 -4.64 24.68 20.22
C ARG A 70 -3.52 23.76 19.74
N ILE A 71 -2.28 24.07 20.13
CA ILE A 71 -1.09 23.28 19.79
C ILE A 71 -1.24 21.85 20.32
N SER A 72 -1.65 21.67 21.58
CA SER A 72 -1.78 20.34 22.19
C SER A 72 -2.82 19.47 21.46
N ARG A 73 -3.96 20.05 21.07
CA ARG A 73 -4.99 19.35 20.28
C ARG A 73 -4.45 18.92 18.92
N ARG A 74 -3.69 19.79 18.24
CA ARG A 74 -3.13 19.47 16.93
C ARG A 74 -2.02 18.42 17.03
N LEU A 75 -1.16 18.50 18.04
CA LEU A 75 -0.14 17.49 18.31
C LEU A 75 -0.76 16.12 18.57
N ALA A 76 -1.80 16.04 19.41
CA ALA A 76 -2.49 14.78 19.67
C ALA A 76 -3.10 14.17 18.40
N PHE A 77 -3.68 14.99 17.52
CA PHE A 77 -4.16 14.54 16.22
C PHE A 77 -3.01 13.99 15.35
N LEU A 78 -1.90 14.72 15.24
CA LEU A 78 -0.76 14.32 14.42
C LEU A 78 -0.11 13.03 14.95
N ASP A 79 0.04 12.89 16.27
CA ASP A 79 0.61 11.69 16.90
C ASP A 79 -0.22 10.44 16.56
N VAL A 80 -1.56 10.53 16.61
CA VAL A 80 -2.46 9.43 16.21
C VAL A 80 -2.30 9.08 14.73
N GLN A 81 -2.17 10.07 13.84
CA GLN A 81 -2.01 9.79 12.41
C GLN A 81 -0.66 9.15 12.08
N ILE A 82 0.40 9.60 12.74
CA ILE A 82 1.74 9.03 12.57
C ILE A 82 1.77 7.58 13.08
N GLU A 83 1.20 7.31 14.26
CA GLU A 83 1.15 5.97 14.85
C GLU A 83 0.27 4.99 14.06
N ALA A 84 -0.91 5.44 13.59
CA ALA A 84 -1.78 4.63 12.75
C ALA A 84 -1.07 4.21 11.45
N GLY A 85 -0.38 5.15 10.79
CA GLY A 85 0.41 4.85 9.59
C GLY A 85 1.56 3.86 9.84
N ASP A 86 2.20 3.92 11.01
CA ASP A 86 3.26 2.96 11.40
C ASP A 86 2.70 1.54 11.59
N MET A 87 1.59 1.43 12.32
CA MET A 87 0.96 0.13 12.59
C MET A 87 0.42 -0.52 11.31
N GLU A 88 -0.25 0.23 10.45
CA GLU A 88 -0.79 -0.28 9.18
C GLU A 88 0.32 -0.77 8.25
N TYR A 89 1.43 -0.03 8.16
CA TYR A 89 2.57 -0.42 7.32
C TYR A 89 3.21 -1.72 7.80
N ASP A 90 3.47 -1.85 9.10
CA ASP A 90 4.10 -3.05 9.66
C ASP A 90 3.20 -4.28 9.51
N GLN A 91 1.89 -4.13 9.71
CA GLN A 91 0.92 -5.20 9.48
C GLN A 91 0.85 -5.61 8.00
N ALA A 92 0.75 -4.65 7.08
CA ALA A 92 0.73 -4.94 5.65
C ALA A 92 2.02 -5.65 5.19
N LYS A 93 3.17 -5.22 5.70
CA LYS A 93 4.47 -5.83 5.43
C LYS A 93 4.57 -7.25 6.00
N ALA A 94 4.10 -7.47 7.22
CA ALA A 94 4.06 -8.80 7.83
C ALA A 94 3.17 -9.75 7.02
N HIS A 95 1.96 -9.33 6.67
CA HIS A 95 1.04 -10.12 5.86
C HIS A 95 1.59 -10.42 4.46
N LEU A 96 2.25 -9.46 3.82
CA LEU A 96 2.89 -9.70 2.53
C LEU A 96 4.00 -10.76 2.67
N ASN A 97 4.85 -10.66 3.70
CA ASN A 97 5.89 -11.65 3.97
C ASN A 97 5.33 -13.04 4.24
N ASP A 98 4.25 -13.14 5.03
CA ASP A 98 3.57 -14.40 5.31
C ASP A 98 3.01 -15.02 4.03
N CYS A 99 2.35 -14.22 3.19
CA CYS A 99 1.84 -14.64 1.89
C CYS A 99 2.97 -15.11 0.95
N LEU A 100 4.10 -14.40 0.91
CA LEU A 100 5.26 -14.78 0.09
C LEU A 100 5.94 -16.06 0.60
N ALA A 101 6.05 -16.22 1.92
CA ALA A 101 6.56 -17.44 2.54
C ALA A 101 5.65 -18.65 2.25
N LEU A 102 4.34 -18.45 2.27
CA LEU A 102 3.36 -19.47 1.88
C LEU A 102 3.46 -19.79 0.38
N ALA A 103 3.50 -18.77 -0.47
CA ALA A 103 3.61 -18.91 -1.93
C ALA A 103 4.90 -19.64 -2.35
N GLY A 104 6.03 -19.38 -1.69
CA GLY A 104 7.28 -20.11 -1.91
C GLY A 104 7.18 -21.62 -1.63
N ASN A 105 6.21 -22.03 -0.81
CA ASN A 105 5.92 -23.43 -0.51
C ASN A 105 4.72 -23.99 -1.30
N CYS A 106 3.91 -23.15 -1.95
CA CYS A 106 2.69 -23.55 -2.66
C CYS A 106 2.94 -24.58 -3.76
N TYR A 107 3.99 -24.45 -4.57
CA TYR A 107 4.27 -25.42 -5.63
C TYR A 107 4.55 -26.82 -5.09
N LYS A 108 5.34 -26.92 -4.00
CA LYS A 108 5.63 -28.20 -3.33
C LYS A 108 4.38 -28.77 -2.67
N LEU A 109 3.60 -27.92 -1.99
CA LEU A 109 2.32 -28.32 -1.39
C LEU A 109 1.41 -28.87 -2.47
N LEU A 110 1.06 -28.09 -3.49
CA LEU A 110 0.15 -28.46 -4.59
C LEU A 110 0.55 -29.73 -5.35
N THR A 111 1.85 -30.04 -5.44
CA THR A 111 2.34 -31.26 -6.11
C THR A 111 2.25 -32.49 -5.19
N SER A 112 2.15 -32.29 -3.88
CA SER A 112 2.06 -33.35 -2.86
C SER A 112 0.64 -33.64 -2.36
N VAL A 113 -0.35 -32.82 -2.72
CA VAL A 113 -1.75 -33.01 -2.30
C VAL A 113 -2.55 -33.84 -3.29
N ASP A 114 -3.70 -34.33 -2.80
CA ASP A 114 -4.63 -35.11 -3.58
C ASP A 114 -5.33 -34.30 -4.69
N ASP A 115 -5.92 -35.01 -5.64
CA ASP A 115 -6.58 -34.42 -6.81
C ASP A 115 -7.69 -33.44 -6.44
N SER A 116 -8.34 -33.66 -5.30
CA SER A 116 -9.41 -32.81 -4.79
C SER A 116 -8.88 -31.42 -4.42
N LEU A 117 -7.84 -31.33 -3.60
CA LEU A 117 -7.32 -30.03 -3.17
C LEU A 117 -6.67 -29.26 -4.32
N ARG A 118 -5.98 -29.96 -5.22
CA ARG A 118 -5.44 -29.37 -6.44
C ARG A 118 -6.54 -28.77 -7.32
N ARG A 119 -7.69 -29.44 -7.41
CA ARG A 119 -8.86 -28.92 -8.13
C ARG A 119 -9.46 -27.71 -7.43
N THR A 120 -9.59 -27.73 -6.10
CA THR A 120 -10.07 -26.59 -5.31
C THR A 120 -9.14 -25.38 -5.47
N ALA A 121 -7.83 -25.56 -5.42
CA ALA A 121 -6.88 -24.47 -5.63
C ALA A 121 -6.99 -23.87 -7.03
N ASN A 122 -7.05 -24.71 -8.07
CA ASN A 122 -7.22 -24.21 -9.44
C ASN A 122 -8.52 -23.42 -9.62
N GLN A 123 -9.61 -23.83 -8.96
CA GLN A 123 -10.89 -23.12 -8.97
C GLN A 123 -10.87 -21.82 -8.15
N ALA A 124 -10.02 -21.74 -7.12
CA ALA A 124 -9.85 -20.52 -6.34
C ALA A 124 -9.02 -19.46 -7.08
N PHE A 125 -8.04 -19.87 -7.88
CA PHE A 125 -7.17 -18.95 -8.62
C PHE A 125 -7.70 -18.58 -10.01
N PHE A 126 -8.35 -19.51 -10.72
CA PHE A 126 -8.76 -19.32 -12.10
C PHE A 126 -10.28 -19.33 -12.26
N GLU A 127 -10.79 -18.33 -12.96
CA GLU A 127 -12.19 -18.33 -13.41
C GLU A 127 -12.37 -19.23 -14.63
N LYS A 128 -11.41 -19.22 -15.57
CA LYS A 128 -11.42 -20.05 -16.79
C LYS A 128 -10.02 -20.49 -17.17
N LEU A 129 -9.91 -21.68 -17.76
CA LEU A 129 -8.70 -22.22 -18.37
C LEU A 129 -9.00 -22.55 -19.84
N TYR A 130 -8.29 -21.90 -20.75
CA TYR A 130 -8.40 -22.12 -22.19
C TYR A 130 -7.24 -23.01 -22.65
N ALA A 131 -7.56 -24.16 -23.24
CA ALA A 131 -6.59 -25.02 -23.90
C ALA A 131 -6.54 -24.66 -25.38
N GLN A 132 -5.36 -24.32 -25.89
CA GLN A 132 -5.09 -24.03 -27.29
C GLN A 132 -4.48 -25.25 -28.00
N ASP A 133 -4.66 -25.31 -29.32
CA ASP A 133 -4.23 -26.44 -30.17
C ASP A 133 -2.71 -26.69 -30.16
N ASP A 134 -1.90 -25.70 -29.76
CA ASP A 134 -0.44 -25.79 -29.64
C ASP A 134 0.03 -26.25 -28.25
N ASN A 135 -0.85 -26.93 -27.50
CA ASN A 135 -0.59 -27.44 -26.16
C ASN A 135 -0.32 -26.34 -25.13
N ARG A 136 -0.76 -25.10 -25.41
CA ARG A 136 -0.73 -23.99 -24.46
C ARG A 136 -2.00 -23.95 -23.63
N ILE A 137 -1.82 -23.65 -22.35
CA ILE A 137 -2.91 -23.40 -21.42
C ILE A 137 -2.83 -21.93 -21.01
N GLU A 138 -3.89 -21.18 -21.32
CA GLU A 138 -4.04 -19.78 -20.88
C GLU A 138 -5.09 -19.72 -19.79
N GLY A 139 -4.74 -19.16 -18.63
CA GLY A 139 -5.64 -19.03 -17.49
C GLY A 139 -6.15 -17.61 -17.32
N GLN A 140 -7.47 -17.45 -17.26
CA GLN A 140 -8.11 -16.23 -16.80
C GLN A 140 -8.19 -16.28 -15.27
N ILE A 141 -7.54 -15.33 -14.61
CA ILE A 141 -7.45 -15.23 -13.15
C ILE A 141 -8.79 -14.74 -12.60
N GLY A 142 -9.30 -15.41 -11.57
CA GLY A 142 -10.56 -15.04 -10.92
C GLY A 142 -10.40 -13.94 -9.87
N GLU A 143 -11.52 -13.34 -9.46
CA GLU A 143 -11.56 -12.44 -8.31
C GLU A 143 -11.25 -13.21 -7.00
N PRO A 144 -10.54 -12.60 -6.03
CA PRO A 144 -9.98 -11.25 -6.04
C PRO A 144 -8.58 -11.15 -6.67
N PHE A 145 -8.01 -12.28 -7.10
CA PHE A 145 -6.60 -12.35 -7.51
C PHE A 145 -6.31 -11.59 -8.80
N ASN A 146 -7.32 -11.41 -9.66
CA ASN A 146 -7.22 -10.60 -10.86
C ASN A 146 -6.72 -9.17 -10.59
N ILE A 147 -6.99 -8.59 -9.41
CA ILE A 147 -6.48 -7.27 -9.02
C ILE A 147 -4.95 -7.25 -8.97
N PHE A 148 -4.30 -8.35 -8.58
CA PHE A 148 -2.83 -8.42 -8.47
C PHE A 148 -2.13 -8.79 -9.77
N PHE A 149 -2.83 -9.44 -10.70
CA PHE A 149 -2.20 -10.10 -11.84
C PHE A 149 -2.77 -9.65 -13.20
N ASP A 150 -3.91 -8.95 -13.23
CA ASP A 150 -4.52 -8.39 -14.45
C ASP A 150 -4.17 -6.89 -14.61
N PRO A 151 -3.32 -6.52 -15.59
CA PRO A 151 -2.92 -5.13 -15.84
C PRO A 151 -4.09 -4.19 -16.10
N GLU A 152 -5.15 -4.65 -16.75
CA GLU A 152 -6.25 -3.80 -17.17
C GLU A 152 -7.15 -3.46 -15.97
N ILE A 153 -7.31 -4.40 -15.03
CA ILE A 153 -8.05 -4.19 -13.79
C ILE A 153 -7.24 -3.31 -12.82
N GLN A 154 -5.92 -3.47 -12.76
CA GLN A 154 -5.04 -2.60 -11.98
C GLN A 154 -5.22 -1.13 -12.39
N LYS A 155 -5.18 -0.82 -13.70
CA LYS A 155 -5.39 0.54 -14.22
C LYS A 155 -6.77 1.11 -13.88
N LEU A 156 -7.81 0.28 -13.91
CA LEU A 156 -9.20 0.72 -13.70
C LEU A 156 -9.54 1.04 -12.24
N LYS A 157 -8.93 0.33 -11.28
CA LYS A 157 -9.18 0.47 -9.83
C LYS A 157 -8.23 1.48 -9.13
N LEU A 158 -7.12 1.85 -9.78
CA LEU A 158 -6.11 2.79 -9.24
C LEU A 158 -6.35 4.25 -9.63
N HIS A 159 -7.43 4.56 -10.35
CA HIS A 159 -8.02 5.90 -10.39
C HIS A 159 -9.17 5.96 -9.37
N PRO A 160 -8.91 6.32 -8.10
CA PRO A 160 -9.99 6.83 -7.28
C PRO A 160 -10.47 8.11 -7.97
N SER A 161 -11.73 8.08 -8.38
CA SER A 161 -12.46 9.26 -8.83
C SER A 161 -12.19 10.43 -7.89
N LEU A 162 -11.69 11.53 -8.46
CA LEU A 162 -11.85 12.88 -7.95
C LEU A 162 -13.32 13.09 -7.56
N VAL A 163 -13.63 13.03 -6.26
CA VAL A 163 -14.73 13.77 -5.61
C VAL A 163 -14.27 14.13 -4.21
#